data_AF-A0A2L0BD38-F1
#
_entry.id   AF-A0A2L0BD38-F1
#
_cell.length_a   1.000
_cell.length_b   1.000
_cell.length_c   1.000
_cell.angle_alpha   90.00
_cell.angle_beta   90.00
_cell.angle_gamma   90.00
#
_symmetry.space_group_name_H-M   'P 1'
#
loop_
_entity.id
_entity.type
_entity.pdbx_description
1 polymer ?
#
loop_
_entity_poly.entity_id
_entity_poly.type
_entity_poly.pdbx_seq_one_letter_code
_entity_poly.pdbx_strand_id
1 'polypeptide(L)'
;PQLAAYRDHLLNEQHLQSCLALKECIANPDVALTRGILEPLASLKRIGKISNSNCVILIDGLCEAEYHRPDHGDTLTSFLIKHLSSFPSWLKVMATVRSELLDITKLLPFTRISLDVSGSDNVHKDISAYINFRLQNSPTLQSNIASTSSSESGSVSQHKFSMHVLHLSQGSFLFAKLTLDLLERGHLVVKSSGFKVLPVTLAQIYSLHFNLRFPTIRSFEKVTHILSVCLAALYPLTLLEIYYSVNSLLVDSFLPWSEFLQRFKLLSGFLVKRL
;
A
#
# COMPACT_ATOMS: atom_id res chain seq x y z
N PRO A 1 -7.77 0.18 -22.83
CA PRO A 1 -8.53 0.42 -21.58
C PRO A 1 -9.81 -0.46 -21.59
N GLN A 2 -10.27 -0.97 -20.45
CA GLN A 2 -11.46 -1.84 -20.40
C GLN A 2 -12.75 -1.13 -20.85
N LEU A 3 -12.84 0.19 -20.65
CA LEU A 3 -13.97 1.03 -21.07
C LEU A 3 -13.60 1.91 -22.28
N ALA A 4 -13.14 1.27 -23.38
CA ALA A 4 -12.71 1.99 -24.58
C ALA A 4 -13.81 2.89 -25.16
N ALA A 5 -15.05 2.40 -25.24
CA ALA A 5 -16.18 3.17 -25.75
C ALA A 5 -16.47 4.45 -24.95
N TYR A 6 -16.28 4.41 -23.62
CA TYR A 6 -16.44 5.59 -22.76
C TYR A 6 -15.30 6.59 -22.96
N ARG A 7 -14.06 6.11 -23.10
CA ARG A 7 -12.92 6.96 -23.45
C ARG A 7 -13.17 7.68 -24.78
N ASP A 8 -13.60 6.96 -25.81
CA ASP A 8 -13.83 7.56 -27.13
C ASP A 8 -14.98 8.56 -27.07
N HIS A 9 -16.04 8.28 -26.31
CA HIS A 9 -17.11 9.24 -26.09
C HIS A 9 -16.62 10.50 -25.37
N LEU A 10 -15.85 10.35 -24.28
CA LEU A 10 -15.26 11.46 -23.54
C LEU A 10 -14.34 12.32 -24.41
N LEU A 11 -13.53 11.71 -25.29
CA LEU A 11 -12.62 12.43 -26.18
C LEU A 11 -13.34 13.21 -27.28
N ASN A 12 -14.54 12.78 -27.67
CA ASN A 12 -15.32 13.44 -28.73
C ASN A 12 -16.33 14.47 -28.18
N GLU A 13 -16.65 14.42 -26.89
CA GLU A 13 -17.65 15.29 -26.28
C GLU A 13 -17.02 16.39 -25.40
N GLN A 14 -16.95 17.62 -25.94
CA GLN A 14 -16.35 18.77 -25.23
C GLN A 14 -17.04 19.08 -23.90
N HIS A 15 -18.36 18.86 -23.83
CA HIS A 15 -19.14 19.11 -22.62
C HIS A 15 -18.77 18.14 -21.49
N LEU A 16 -18.51 16.86 -21.81
CA LEU A 16 -18.03 15.87 -20.84
C LEU A 16 -16.62 16.21 -20.34
N GLN A 17 -15.73 16.62 -21.25
CA GLN A 17 -14.38 17.06 -20.87
C GLN A 17 -14.41 18.26 -19.92
N SER A 18 -15.32 19.21 -20.18
CA SER A 18 -15.49 20.39 -19.34
C SER A 18 -16.05 20.01 -17.97
N CYS A 19 -17.06 19.14 -17.92
CA CYS A 19 -17.66 18.62 -16.70
C CYS A 19 -16.65 17.84 -15.82
N LEU A 20 -15.73 17.12 -16.46
CA LEU A 20 -14.70 16.32 -15.78
C LEU A 20 -13.35 17.05 -15.64
N ALA A 21 -13.29 18.34 -15.96
CA ALA A 21 -12.10 19.14 -15.72
C ALA A 21 -11.82 19.22 -14.21
N LEU A 22 -10.54 19.24 -13.82
CA LEU A 22 -10.14 19.22 -12.40
C LEU A 22 -10.85 20.30 -11.57
N LYS A 23 -10.99 21.51 -12.12
CA LYS A 23 -11.69 22.62 -11.47
C LYS A 23 -13.16 22.31 -11.19
N GLU A 24 -13.87 21.70 -12.14
CA GLU A 24 -15.28 21.35 -12.01
C GLU A 24 -15.48 20.14 -11.10
N CYS A 25 -14.57 19.16 -11.14
CA CYS A 25 -14.57 18.04 -10.19
C CYS A 25 -14.42 18.50 -8.73
N ILE A 26 -13.62 19.55 -8.48
CA ILE A 26 -13.47 20.15 -7.15
C ILE A 26 -14.71 20.99 -6.78
N ALA A 27 -15.21 21.79 -7.72
CA ALA A 27 -16.33 22.69 -7.47
C ALA A 27 -17.67 21.95 -7.30
N ASN A 28 -17.93 20.92 -8.12
CA ASN A 28 -19.20 20.20 -8.21
C ASN A 28 -18.96 18.68 -8.42
N PRO A 29 -18.41 17.97 -7.42
CA PRO A 29 -18.10 16.53 -7.53
C PRO A 29 -19.34 15.67 -7.82
N ASP A 30 -20.51 16.08 -7.33
CA ASP A 30 -21.79 15.41 -7.57
C ASP A 30 -22.14 15.34 -9.06
N VAL A 31 -22.00 16.48 -9.76
CA VAL A 31 -22.32 16.60 -11.19
C VAL A 31 -21.28 15.86 -12.02
N ALA A 32 -20.00 15.98 -11.64
CA ALA A 32 -18.91 15.28 -12.30
C ALA A 32 -19.10 13.75 -12.25
N LEU A 33 -19.48 13.18 -11.09
CA LEU A 33 -19.74 11.75 -10.98
C LEU A 33 -20.99 11.34 -11.76
N THR A 34 -22.12 12.02 -11.54
CA THR A 34 -23.42 11.59 -12.10
C THR A 34 -23.47 11.80 -13.62
N ARG A 35 -23.33 13.06 -14.08
CA ARG A 35 -23.45 13.43 -15.50
C ARG A 35 -22.17 13.18 -16.28
N GLY A 36 -21.02 13.31 -15.63
CA GLY A 36 -19.74 13.07 -16.30
C GLY A 36 -19.42 11.60 -16.47
N ILE A 37 -19.75 10.74 -15.49
CA ILE A 37 -19.32 9.33 -15.47
C ILE A 37 -20.50 8.35 -15.54
N LEU A 38 -21.43 8.38 -14.58
CA LEU A 38 -22.44 7.32 -14.44
C LEU A 38 -23.47 7.31 -15.58
N GLU A 39 -24.01 8.48 -15.95
CA GLU A 39 -24.99 8.60 -17.02
C GLU A 39 -24.42 8.21 -18.40
N PRO A 40 -23.23 8.69 -18.82
CA PRO A 40 -22.64 8.25 -20.09
C PRO A 40 -22.33 6.75 -20.10
N LEU A 41 -21.82 6.18 -19.00
CA LEU A 41 -21.58 4.75 -18.90
C LEU A 41 -22.88 3.94 -19.03
N ALA A 42 -23.96 4.38 -18.38
CA ALA A 42 -25.26 3.74 -18.49
C ALA A 42 -25.82 3.83 -19.92
N SER A 43 -25.66 4.99 -20.58
CA SER A 43 -26.08 5.20 -21.97
C SER A 43 -25.34 4.28 -22.94
N LEU A 44 -24.01 4.24 -22.86
CA LEU A 44 -23.16 3.40 -23.70
C LEU A 44 -23.43 1.91 -23.51
N LYS A 45 -23.71 1.48 -22.28
CA LYS A 45 -24.14 0.11 -21.98
C LYS A 45 -25.48 -0.21 -22.64
N ARG A 46 -26.46 0.70 -22.56
CA ARG A 46 -27.81 0.52 -23.13
C ARG A 46 -27.77 0.32 -24.64
N ILE A 47 -26.88 1.01 -25.34
CA ILE A 47 -26.70 0.88 -26.80
C ILE A 47 -25.71 -0.23 -27.19
N GLY A 48 -25.30 -1.08 -26.25
CA GLY A 48 -24.46 -2.24 -26.54
C GLY A 48 -22.98 -1.93 -26.82
N LYS A 49 -22.52 -0.69 -26.59
CA LYS A 49 -21.10 -0.31 -26.79
C LYS A 49 -20.18 -0.77 -25.65
N ILE A 50 -20.74 -1.10 -24.49
CA ILE A 50 -20.01 -1.71 -23.37
C ILE A 50 -20.49 -3.16 -23.26
N SER A 51 -19.54 -4.10 -23.17
CA SER A 51 -19.82 -5.54 -23.02
C SER A 51 -20.76 -5.81 -21.85
N ASN A 52 -21.61 -6.85 -21.95
CA ASN A 52 -22.57 -7.18 -20.89
C ASN A 52 -21.96 -7.87 -19.65
N SER A 53 -20.72 -7.51 -19.31
CA SER A 53 -20.03 -7.96 -18.10
C SER A 53 -20.27 -7.01 -16.93
N ASN A 54 -20.12 -7.53 -15.72
CA ASN A 54 -20.01 -6.69 -14.52
C ASN A 54 -18.62 -6.05 -14.46
N CYS A 55 -18.55 -4.82 -13.96
CA CYS A 55 -17.32 -4.10 -13.69
C CYS A 55 -17.25 -3.77 -12.20
N VAL A 56 -16.04 -3.69 -11.67
CA VAL A 56 -15.79 -3.34 -10.27
C VAL A 56 -14.90 -2.12 -10.23
N ILE A 57 -15.32 -1.11 -9.46
CA ILE A 57 -14.45 -0.03 -9.00
C ILE A 57 -13.87 -0.49 -7.67
N LEU A 58 -12.56 -0.70 -7.65
CA LEU A 58 -11.81 -1.01 -6.44
C LEU A 58 -11.32 0.29 -5.81
N ILE A 59 -11.72 0.52 -4.57
CA ILE A 59 -11.23 1.61 -3.72
C ILE A 59 -10.36 0.98 -2.65
N ASP A 60 -9.05 1.01 -2.87
CA ASP A 60 -8.10 0.46 -1.91
C ASP A 60 -7.78 1.49 -0.82
N GLY A 61 -8.08 1.16 0.44
CA GLY A 61 -7.83 2.02 1.59
C GLY A 61 -8.82 3.18 1.72
N LEU A 62 -10.11 2.90 1.79
CA LEU A 62 -11.15 3.93 1.97
C LEU A 62 -10.91 4.80 3.21
N CYS A 63 -10.31 4.24 4.26
CA CYS A 63 -9.89 4.96 5.46
C CYS A 63 -8.77 5.98 5.23
N GLU A 64 -7.92 5.79 4.23
CA GLU A 64 -6.83 6.74 3.96
C GLU A 64 -7.38 8.08 3.46
N ALA A 65 -8.50 8.05 2.73
CA ALA A 65 -9.19 9.26 2.28
C ALA A 65 -9.79 10.06 3.45
N GLU A 66 -10.06 9.42 4.60
CA GLU A 66 -10.66 10.07 5.76
C GLU A 66 -9.67 11.04 6.45
N TYR A 67 -8.36 10.78 6.36
CA TYR A 67 -7.33 11.71 6.86
C TYR A 67 -7.29 13.03 6.09
N HIS A 68 -7.85 13.06 4.89
CA HIS A 68 -7.95 14.25 4.03
C HIS A 68 -9.36 14.84 4.05
N ARG A 69 -10.12 14.58 5.10
CA ARG A 69 -11.45 15.14 5.29
C ARG A 69 -11.40 16.67 5.09
N PRO A 70 -12.18 17.22 4.14
CA PRO A 70 -12.21 18.65 3.94
C PRO A 70 -12.96 19.32 5.11
N ASP A 71 -12.62 20.58 5.39
CA ASP A 71 -13.35 21.40 6.38
C ASP A 71 -14.84 21.54 6.01
N HIS A 72 -15.14 21.47 4.71
CA HIS A 72 -16.48 21.55 4.14
C HIS A 72 -16.66 20.52 3.02
N GLY A 73 -17.81 19.83 3.00
CA GLY A 73 -18.18 18.87 1.96
C GLY A 73 -18.16 17.41 2.44
N ASP A 74 -18.38 16.51 1.48
CA ASP A 74 -18.46 15.07 1.71
C ASP A 74 -17.03 14.46 1.82
N THR A 75 -16.82 13.57 2.79
CA THR A 75 -15.71 12.61 2.72
C THR A 75 -15.99 11.60 1.61
N LEU A 76 -14.97 10.88 1.12
CA LEU A 76 -15.16 9.86 0.09
C LEU A 76 -16.25 8.85 0.48
N THR A 77 -16.36 8.50 1.77
CA THR A 77 -17.37 7.55 2.24
C THR A 77 -18.78 8.14 2.18
N SER A 78 -18.98 9.35 2.73
CA SER A 78 -20.28 10.04 2.65
C SER A 78 -20.70 10.34 1.21
N PHE A 79 -19.73 10.69 0.35
CA PHE A 79 -19.94 10.92 -1.07
C PHE A 79 -20.40 9.64 -1.77
N LEU A 80 -19.78 8.49 -1.49
CA LEU A 80 -20.23 7.21 -2.03
C LEU A 80 -21.67 6.93 -1.60
N ILE A 81 -21.97 7.01 -0.29
CA ILE A 81 -23.31 6.77 0.26
C ILE A 81 -24.38 7.58 -0.47
N LYS A 82 -24.12 8.88 -0.66
CA LYS A 82 -25.00 9.82 -1.36
C LYS A 82 -25.32 9.39 -2.79
N HIS A 83 -24.36 8.78 -3.50
CA HIS A 83 -24.48 8.44 -4.92
C HIS A 83 -24.76 6.97 -5.21
N LEU A 84 -24.78 6.08 -4.21
CA LEU A 84 -24.95 4.63 -4.42
C LEU A 84 -26.18 4.27 -5.27
N SER A 85 -27.29 4.98 -5.09
CA SER A 85 -28.53 4.75 -5.85
C SER A 85 -28.40 5.09 -7.34
N SER A 86 -27.41 5.91 -7.72
CA SER A 86 -27.15 6.32 -9.11
C SER A 86 -26.25 5.34 -9.85
N PHE A 87 -25.59 4.41 -9.15
CA PHE A 87 -24.70 3.43 -9.79
C PHE A 87 -25.53 2.42 -10.58
N PRO A 88 -25.16 2.15 -11.85
CA PRO A 88 -25.86 1.13 -12.63
C PRO A 88 -25.57 -0.26 -12.04
N SER A 89 -26.54 -1.17 -12.12
CA SER A 89 -26.48 -2.49 -11.46
C SER A 89 -25.28 -3.35 -11.85
N TRP A 90 -24.69 -3.14 -13.03
CA TRP A 90 -23.51 -3.84 -13.53
C TRP A 90 -22.17 -3.25 -13.03
N LEU A 91 -22.17 -2.03 -12.46
CA LEU A 91 -20.98 -1.37 -11.95
C LEU A 91 -20.99 -1.43 -10.42
N LYS A 92 -20.16 -2.30 -9.85
CA LYS A 92 -20.06 -2.52 -8.41
C LYS A 92 -18.91 -1.72 -7.81
N VAL A 93 -19.03 -1.38 -6.53
CA VAL A 93 -17.93 -0.79 -5.74
C VAL A 93 -17.45 -1.84 -4.76
N MET A 94 -16.14 -2.07 -4.73
CA MET A 94 -15.45 -2.85 -3.72
C MET A 94 -14.49 -1.91 -3.02
N ALA A 95 -14.57 -1.83 -1.69
CA ALA A 95 -13.70 -0.97 -0.91
C ALA A 95 -13.00 -1.79 0.19
N THR A 96 -11.73 -1.49 0.43
CA THR A 96 -10.98 -2.05 1.57
C THR A 96 -10.88 -0.99 2.66
N VAL A 97 -10.94 -1.42 3.92
CA VAL A 97 -10.86 -0.56 5.10
C VAL A 97 -10.12 -1.32 6.19
N ARG A 98 -9.29 -0.61 6.97
CA ARG A 98 -8.62 -1.22 8.13
C ARG A 98 -9.62 -1.46 9.26
N SER A 99 -9.46 -2.55 10.00
CA SER A 99 -10.40 -2.93 11.07
C SER A 99 -10.54 -1.88 12.18
N GLU A 100 -9.49 -1.10 12.45
CA GLU A 100 -9.51 -0.04 13.46
C GLU A 100 -10.38 1.16 13.06
N LEU A 101 -10.72 1.29 11.77
CA LEU A 101 -11.44 2.42 11.19
C LEU A 101 -12.78 2.00 10.55
N LEU A 102 -13.33 0.84 10.92
CA LEU A 102 -14.61 0.34 10.40
C LEU A 102 -15.77 1.32 10.61
N ASP A 103 -15.66 2.17 11.63
CA ASP A 103 -16.65 3.18 11.98
C ASP A 103 -17.02 4.10 10.82
N ILE A 104 -16.07 4.44 9.94
CA ILE A 104 -16.32 5.28 8.77
C ILE A 104 -17.31 4.63 7.78
N THR A 105 -17.36 3.29 7.76
CA THR A 105 -18.18 2.50 6.83
C THR A 105 -19.54 2.09 7.40
N LYS A 106 -19.90 2.56 8.61
CA LYS A 106 -21.12 2.12 9.32
C LYS A 106 -22.40 2.29 8.50
N LEU A 107 -22.48 3.37 7.72
CA LEU A 107 -23.64 3.71 6.91
C LEU A 107 -23.60 3.14 5.48
N LEU A 108 -22.50 2.48 5.08
CA LEU A 108 -22.42 1.83 3.77
C LEU A 108 -23.22 0.52 3.78
N PRO A 109 -24.21 0.35 2.89
CA PRO A 109 -25.03 -0.86 2.78
C PRO A 109 -24.30 -1.97 2.00
N PHE A 110 -23.00 -2.13 2.22
CA PHE A 110 -22.17 -3.09 1.52
C PHE A 110 -22.09 -4.43 2.27
N THR A 111 -21.97 -5.52 1.51
CA THR A 111 -21.57 -6.81 2.08
C THR A 111 -20.17 -6.69 2.68
N ARG A 112 -20.04 -7.05 3.95
CA ARG A 112 -18.77 -6.98 4.67
C ARG A 112 -18.07 -8.34 4.64
N ILE A 113 -16.80 -8.32 4.25
CA ILE A 113 -15.91 -9.49 4.30
C ILE A 113 -14.74 -9.07 5.18
N SER A 114 -14.56 -9.76 6.31
CA SER A 114 -13.39 -9.56 7.17
C SER A 114 -12.28 -10.52 6.79
N LEU A 115 -11.07 -10.00 6.62
CA LEU A 115 -9.85 -10.79 6.46
C LEU A 115 -9.13 -11.03 7.80
N ASP A 116 -9.51 -10.29 8.86
CA ASP A 116 -8.87 -10.30 10.18
C ASP A 116 -9.42 -11.41 11.09
N VAL A 117 -9.84 -12.54 10.51
CA VAL A 117 -10.35 -13.67 11.28
C VAL A 117 -9.16 -14.32 12.02
N SER A 118 -8.89 -13.81 13.22
CA SER A 118 -7.92 -14.37 14.15
C SER A 118 -8.21 -15.86 14.33
N GLY A 119 -7.27 -16.72 13.96
CA GLY A 119 -7.43 -18.18 14.04
C GLY A 119 -8.20 -18.81 12.87
N SER A 120 -8.37 -18.14 11.73
CA SER A 120 -8.77 -18.84 10.51
C SER A 120 -7.71 -19.88 10.16
N ASP A 121 -8.07 -21.16 10.29
CA ASP A 121 -7.21 -22.29 9.95
C ASP A 121 -6.65 -22.16 8.53
N ASN A 122 -7.41 -21.55 7.62
CA ASN A 122 -6.98 -21.34 6.24
C ASN A 122 -5.84 -20.32 6.15
N VAL A 123 -5.92 -19.19 6.86
CA VAL A 123 -4.84 -18.19 6.88
C VAL A 123 -3.57 -18.79 7.48
N HIS A 124 -3.69 -19.55 8.57
CA HIS A 124 -2.54 -20.26 9.16
C HIS A 124 -1.93 -21.27 8.19
N LYS A 125 -2.75 -22.04 7.48
CA LYS A 125 -2.28 -23.00 6.46
C LYS A 125 -1.58 -22.29 5.31
N ASP A 126 -2.14 -21.19 4.81
CA ASP A 126 -1.58 -20.46 3.67
C ASP A 126 -0.24 -19.80 4.03
N ILE A 127 -0.13 -19.20 5.23
CA ILE A 127 1.15 -18.63 5.72
C ILE A 127 2.18 -19.74 5.95
N SER A 128 1.77 -20.87 6.55
CA SER A 128 2.64 -22.03 6.74
C SER A 128 3.15 -22.54 5.38
N ALA A 129 2.27 -22.70 4.41
CA ALA A 129 2.63 -23.11 3.05
C ALA A 129 3.60 -22.11 2.40
N TYR A 130 3.35 -20.81 2.55
CA TYR A 130 4.24 -19.75 2.07
C TYR A 130 5.63 -19.81 2.70
N ILE A 131 5.72 -19.94 4.03
CA ILE A 131 7.01 -20.05 4.74
C ILE A 131 7.76 -21.29 4.26
N ASN A 132 7.09 -22.46 4.24
CA ASN A 132 7.71 -23.70 3.81
C ASN A 132 8.17 -23.65 2.35
N PHE A 133 7.36 -23.04 1.46
CA PHE A 133 7.74 -22.81 0.07
C PHE A 133 9.01 -21.96 -0.03
N ARG A 134 9.09 -20.84 0.71
CA ARG A 134 10.29 -19.98 0.72
C ARG A 134 11.52 -20.72 1.24
N LEU A 135 11.38 -21.52 2.30
CA LEU A 135 12.47 -22.33 2.85
C LEU A 135 12.96 -23.38 1.87
N GLN A 136 12.07 -24.06 1.15
CA GLN A 136 12.45 -25.09 0.17
C GLN A 136 13.14 -24.50 -1.05
N ASN A 137 12.78 -23.29 -1.45
CA ASN A 137 13.27 -22.66 -2.69
C ASN A 137 14.44 -21.69 -2.50
N SER A 138 14.92 -21.49 -1.26
CA SER A 138 16.04 -20.58 -0.97
C SER A 138 17.17 -21.29 -0.23
N PRO A 139 18.28 -21.65 -0.91
CA PRO A 139 19.44 -22.27 -0.27
C PRO A 139 20.05 -21.40 0.85
N THR A 140 19.99 -20.07 0.70
CA THR A 140 20.49 -19.12 1.71
C THR A 140 19.66 -19.16 2.99
N LEU A 141 18.34 -19.34 2.88
CA LEU A 141 17.51 -19.54 4.07
C LEU A 141 17.83 -20.87 4.75
N GLN A 142 17.98 -21.94 3.97
CA GLN A 142 18.30 -23.27 4.49
C GLN A 142 19.62 -23.26 5.26
N SER A 143 20.67 -22.65 4.71
CA SER A 143 21.98 -22.58 5.36
C SER A 143 21.97 -21.74 6.64
N ASN A 144 21.27 -20.60 6.64
CA ASN A 144 21.12 -19.76 7.83
C ASN A 144 20.42 -20.50 8.98
N ILE A 145 19.41 -21.33 8.68
CA ILE A 145 18.64 -22.06 9.70
C ILE A 145 19.35 -23.33 10.17
N ALA A 146 19.99 -24.06 9.25
CA ALA A 146 20.71 -25.30 9.56
C ALA A 146 21.91 -25.06 10.50
N SER A 147 22.44 -23.83 10.56
CA SER A 147 23.58 -23.47 11.42
C SER A 147 23.29 -23.45 12.93
N THR A 148 22.03 -23.67 13.34
CA THR A 148 21.58 -23.47 14.73
C THR A 148 21.86 -24.63 15.70
N SER A 149 22.18 -25.83 15.20
CA SER A 149 22.50 -27.00 16.03
C SER A 149 23.31 -28.04 15.24
N SER A 150 24.49 -28.42 15.76
CA SER A 150 25.35 -29.44 15.14
C SER A 150 24.86 -30.88 15.32
N SER A 151 23.79 -31.10 16.09
CA SER A 151 23.28 -32.41 16.52
C SER A 151 21.84 -32.70 16.12
N GLU A 152 21.07 -31.72 15.61
CA GLU A 152 19.71 -31.96 15.11
C GLU A 152 19.72 -32.07 13.58
N SER A 153 18.83 -32.88 13.02
CA SER A 153 18.67 -32.95 11.56
C SER A 153 18.14 -31.62 11.03
N GLY A 154 18.66 -31.18 9.87
CA GLY A 154 18.29 -29.90 9.27
C GLY A 154 16.78 -29.73 9.02
N SER A 155 16.05 -30.84 8.79
CA SER A 155 14.59 -30.84 8.62
C SER A 155 13.85 -30.49 9.92
N VAL A 156 14.32 -30.95 11.08
CA VAL A 156 13.72 -30.65 12.38
C VAL A 156 13.92 -29.16 12.72
N SER A 157 15.13 -28.63 12.48
CA SER A 157 15.42 -27.21 12.71
C SER A 157 14.59 -26.29 11.80
N GLN A 158 14.41 -26.66 10.53
CA GLN A 158 13.54 -25.93 9.60
C GLN A 158 12.07 -25.97 10.04
N HIS A 159 11.58 -27.12 10.50
CA HIS A 159 10.20 -27.23 11.00
C HIS A 159 9.97 -26.35 12.24
N LYS A 160 10.86 -26.41 13.23
CA LYS A 160 10.80 -25.55 14.43
C LYS A 160 10.81 -24.06 14.06
N PHE A 161 11.68 -23.68 13.13
CA PHE A 161 11.74 -22.30 12.62
C PHE A 161 10.43 -21.88 11.94
N SER A 162 9.90 -22.71 11.04
CA SER A 162 8.64 -22.45 10.32
C SER A 162 7.48 -22.22 11.29
N MET A 163 7.35 -23.09 12.30
CA MET A 163 6.35 -22.94 13.36
C MET A 163 6.53 -21.66 14.19
N HIS A 164 7.78 -21.28 14.47
CA HIS A 164 8.07 -20.07 15.22
C HIS A 164 7.71 -18.80 14.43
N VAL A 165 8.11 -18.71 13.15
CA VAL A 165 7.75 -17.57 12.28
C VAL A 165 6.24 -17.50 12.06
N LEU A 166 5.58 -18.65 11.87
CA LEU A 166 4.12 -18.72 11.76
C LEU A 166 3.45 -18.15 13.01
N HIS A 167 3.91 -18.53 14.20
CA HIS A 167 3.40 -18.00 15.46
C HIS A 167 3.61 -16.48 15.57
N LEU A 168 4.79 -15.96 15.23
CA LEU A 168 5.07 -14.52 15.28
C LEU A 168 4.31 -13.73 14.22
N SER A 169 3.96 -14.35 13.08
CA SER A 169 3.26 -13.67 11.99
C SER A 169 1.88 -13.16 12.37
N GLN A 170 1.18 -13.81 13.32
CA GLN A 170 -0.16 -13.44 13.74
C GLN A 170 -1.11 -13.18 12.55
N GLY A 171 -1.02 -13.99 11.49
CA GLY A 171 -1.83 -13.82 10.27
C GLY A 171 -1.26 -12.84 9.23
N SER A 172 -0.13 -12.18 9.51
CA SER A 172 0.50 -11.22 8.61
C SER A 172 1.48 -11.89 7.65
N PHE A 173 1.08 -12.03 6.39
CA PHE A 173 1.98 -12.37 5.29
C PHE A 173 3.14 -11.39 5.15
N LEU A 174 2.90 -10.10 5.42
CA LEU A 174 3.93 -9.07 5.34
C LEU A 174 5.02 -9.32 6.37
N PHE A 175 4.65 -9.66 7.61
CA PHE A 175 5.62 -10.01 8.64
C PHE A 175 6.47 -11.21 8.24
N ALA A 176 5.83 -12.30 7.79
CA ALA A 176 6.52 -13.51 7.37
C ALA A 176 7.47 -13.21 6.20
N LYS A 177 6.99 -12.50 5.18
CA LYS A 177 7.78 -12.08 4.03
C LYS A 177 9.01 -11.28 4.44
N LEU A 178 8.84 -10.20 5.21
CA LEU A 178 9.95 -9.32 5.56
C LEU A 178 10.98 -10.02 6.47
N THR A 179 10.52 -10.86 7.39
CA THR A 179 11.41 -11.67 8.24
C THR A 179 12.28 -12.61 7.39
N LEU A 180 11.67 -13.31 6.44
CA LEU A 180 12.40 -14.19 5.52
C LEU A 180 13.33 -13.39 4.59
N ASP A 181 12.90 -12.25 4.07
CA ASP A 181 13.73 -11.39 3.21
C ASP A 181 14.99 -10.89 3.95
N LEU A 182 14.89 -10.57 5.25
CA LEU A 182 16.04 -10.17 6.08
C LEU A 182 17.06 -11.31 6.25
N LEU A 183 16.58 -12.54 6.46
CA LEU A 183 17.44 -13.72 6.56
C LEU A 183 18.09 -14.06 5.22
N GLU A 184 17.31 -14.03 4.14
CA GLU A 184 17.78 -14.36 2.79
C GLU A 184 18.84 -13.38 2.30
N ARG A 185 18.73 -12.10 2.67
CA ARG A 185 19.73 -11.06 2.36
C ARG A 185 20.93 -11.06 3.32
N GLY A 186 20.96 -11.94 4.32
CA GLY A 186 22.01 -12.00 5.33
C GLY A 186 22.03 -10.81 6.31
N HIS A 187 20.94 -10.03 6.37
CA HIS A 187 20.78 -8.94 7.33
C HIS A 187 20.47 -9.45 8.74
N LEU A 188 19.96 -10.68 8.83
CA LEU A 188 19.81 -11.44 10.07
C LEU A 188 20.44 -12.81 9.89
N VAL A 189 21.05 -13.32 10.96
CA VAL A 189 21.59 -14.68 11.02
C VAL A 189 21.07 -15.32 12.29
N VAL A 190 20.48 -16.51 12.17
CA VAL A 190 19.98 -17.26 13.32
C VAL A 190 21.15 -18.00 13.96
N LYS A 191 21.55 -17.58 15.16
CA LYS A 191 22.72 -18.13 15.88
C LYS A 191 22.36 -19.11 16.99
N SER A 192 21.07 -19.29 17.29
CA SER A 192 20.61 -20.17 18.36
C SER A 192 19.24 -20.76 18.04
N SER A 193 18.96 -21.92 18.62
CA SER A 193 17.69 -22.65 18.48
C SER A 193 16.50 -21.94 19.12
N GLY A 194 16.73 -20.90 19.92
CA GLY A 194 15.67 -20.11 20.57
C GLY A 194 15.12 -18.97 19.72
N PHE A 195 15.65 -18.73 18.52
CA PHE A 195 15.18 -17.70 17.56
C PHE A 195 15.02 -16.27 18.10
N LYS A 196 15.57 -15.95 19.29
CA LYS A 196 15.41 -14.65 19.98
C LYS A 196 15.93 -13.44 19.21
N VAL A 197 16.75 -13.66 18.17
CA VAL A 197 17.28 -12.61 17.30
C VAL A 197 16.25 -12.13 16.27
N LEU A 198 15.17 -12.90 16.05
CA LEU A 198 14.15 -12.52 15.11
C LEU A 198 13.30 -11.36 15.68
N PRO A 199 12.95 -10.36 14.87
CA PRO A 199 11.95 -9.38 15.22
C PRO A 199 10.63 -10.05 15.59
N VAL A 200 9.94 -9.52 16.59
CA VAL A 200 8.62 -10.02 17.03
C VAL A 200 7.46 -9.13 16.57
N THR A 201 7.75 -7.97 15.97
CA THR A 201 6.74 -7.07 15.39
C THR A 201 7.21 -6.46 14.08
N LEU A 202 6.26 -5.99 13.25
CA LEU A 202 6.58 -5.21 12.04
C LEU A 202 7.37 -3.94 12.36
N ALA A 203 7.07 -3.28 13.48
CA ALA A 203 7.81 -2.08 13.90
C ALA A 203 9.30 -2.37 14.14
N GLN A 204 9.63 -3.53 14.74
CA GLN A 204 11.02 -3.96 14.91
C GLN A 204 11.69 -4.29 13.58
N ILE A 205 10.97 -4.92 12.64
CA ILE A 205 11.47 -5.17 11.27
C ILE A 205 11.81 -3.85 10.57
N TYR A 206 10.89 -2.87 10.61
CA TYR A 206 11.12 -1.56 10.00
C TYR A 206 12.27 -0.81 10.66
N SER A 207 12.35 -0.83 11.99
CA SER A 207 13.45 -0.23 12.73
C SER A 207 14.79 -0.85 12.34
N LEU A 208 14.86 -2.18 12.25
CA LEU A 208 16.07 -2.88 11.81
C LEU A 208 16.45 -2.49 10.37
N HIS A 209 15.50 -2.50 9.44
CA HIS A 209 15.74 -2.11 8.05
C HIS A 209 16.26 -0.65 7.97
N PHE A 210 15.71 0.24 8.79
CA PHE A 210 16.14 1.63 8.87
C PHE A 210 17.54 1.78 9.48
N ASN A 211 17.84 1.06 10.57
CA ASN A 211 19.15 1.07 11.22
C ASN A 211 20.25 0.47 10.34
N LEU A 212 19.94 -0.55 9.55
CA LEU A 212 20.87 -1.10 8.55
C LEU A 212 21.18 -0.09 7.46
N ARG A 213 20.20 0.75 7.08
CA ARG A 213 20.42 1.81 6.09
C ARG A 213 21.16 3.01 6.66
N PHE A 214 20.83 3.38 7.90
CA PHE A 214 21.33 4.55 8.60
C PHE A 214 21.89 4.15 9.97
N PRO A 215 23.12 3.60 10.04
CA PRO A 215 23.69 3.06 11.28
C PRO A 215 23.99 4.12 12.34
N THR A 216 24.02 5.39 11.96
CA THR A 216 24.33 6.51 12.86
C THR A 216 23.33 7.63 12.68
N ILE A 217 23.11 8.41 13.74
CA ILE A 217 22.28 9.63 13.70
C ILE A 217 22.72 10.56 12.56
N ARG A 218 24.04 10.78 12.42
CA ARG A 218 24.62 11.61 11.34
C ARG A 218 24.29 11.11 9.94
N SER A 219 24.17 9.79 9.75
CA SER A 219 23.79 9.23 8.44
C SER A 219 22.31 9.45 8.12
N PHE A 220 21.45 9.43 9.14
CA PHE A 220 20.03 9.72 9.00
C PHE A 220 19.76 11.22 8.80
N GLU A 221 20.46 12.09 9.53
CA GLU A 221 20.34 13.56 9.41
C GLU A 221 20.52 14.06 7.96
N LYS A 222 21.32 13.35 7.15
CA LYS A 222 21.51 13.67 5.73
C LYS A 222 20.23 13.59 4.89
N VAL A 223 19.28 12.73 5.27
CA VAL A 223 18.04 12.48 4.52
C VAL A 223 16.79 12.99 5.24
N THR A 224 16.91 13.44 6.49
CA THR A 224 15.76 13.85 7.32
C THR A 224 14.91 14.91 6.64
N HIS A 225 15.50 15.98 6.10
CA HIS A 225 14.71 17.03 5.43
C HIS A 225 13.95 16.53 4.20
N ILE A 226 14.53 15.59 3.44
CA ILE A 226 13.85 14.97 2.30
C ILE A 226 12.63 14.19 2.79
N LEU A 227 12.80 13.38 3.84
CA LEU A 227 11.70 12.63 4.45
C LEU A 227 10.63 13.55 5.04
N SER A 228 11.02 14.63 5.72
CA SER A 228 10.08 15.62 6.27
C SER A 228 9.23 16.27 5.19
N VAL A 229 9.85 16.69 4.07
CA VAL A 229 9.12 17.23 2.92
C VAL A 229 8.15 16.20 2.34
N CYS A 230 8.60 14.97 2.12
CA CYS A 230 7.74 13.90 1.59
C CYS A 230 6.58 13.54 2.52
N LEU A 231 6.80 13.57 3.84
CA LEU A 231 5.76 13.28 4.84
C LEU A 231 4.75 14.41 5.00
N ALA A 232 5.19 15.66 4.84
CA ALA A 232 4.31 16.83 4.92
C ALA A 232 3.49 17.06 3.64
N ALA A 233 3.92 16.46 2.52
CA ALA A 233 3.26 16.65 1.23
C ALA A 233 1.90 15.94 1.17
N LEU A 234 0.86 16.68 0.79
CA LEU A 234 -0.48 16.13 0.55
C LEU A 234 -0.55 15.33 -0.76
N TYR A 235 0.26 15.71 -1.74
CA TYR A 235 0.30 15.09 -3.06
C TYR A 235 1.70 14.53 -3.36
N PRO A 236 1.80 13.50 -4.21
CA PRO A 236 3.08 12.99 -4.67
C PRO A 236 3.88 14.12 -5.32
N LEU A 237 5.09 14.35 -4.82
CA LEU A 237 5.99 15.35 -5.35
C LEU A 237 6.92 14.76 -6.41
N THR A 238 7.18 15.53 -7.45
CA THR A 238 8.28 15.29 -8.37
C THR A 238 9.62 15.48 -7.68
N LEU A 239 10.68 14.89 -8.26
CA LEU A 239 12.03 15.02 -7.71
C LEU A 239 12.49 16.49 -7.61
N LEU A 240 12.08 17.34 -8.56
CA LEU A 240 12.39 18.77 -8.56
C LEU A 240 11.62 19.52 -7.47
N GLU A 241 10.33 19.22 -7.29
CA GLU A 241 9.53 19.83 -6.22
C GLU A 241 10.09 19.49 -4.84
N ILE A 242 10.53 18.25 -4.62
CA ILE A 242 11.20 17.84 -3.38
C ILE A 242 12.48 18.65 -3.17
N TYR A 243 13.33 18.76 -4.20
CA TYR A 243 14.59 19.51 -4.10
C TYR A 243 14.38 20.98 -3.77
N TYR A 244 13.46 21.65 -4.47
CA TYR A 244 13.17 23.07 -4.21
C TYR A 244 12.52 23.27 -2.85
N SER A 245 11.65 22.34 -2.41
CA SER A 245 11.04 22.38 -1.08
C SER A 245 12.05 22.15 0.06
N VAL A 246 13.06 21.30 -0.15
CA VAL A 246 14.15 21.14 0.83
C VAL A 246 15.00 22.42 0.88
N ASN A 247 15.31 23.01 -0.26
CA ASN A 247 16.15 24.21 -0.34
C ASN A 247 15.44 25.48 0.12
N SER A 248 14.10 25.57 0.06
CA SER A 248 13.36 26.73 0.58
C SER A 248 13.45 26.87 2.10
N LEU A 249 13.88 25.82 2.81
CA LEU A 249 14.15 25.85 4.24
C LEU A 249 15.58 26.32 4.57
N LEU A 250 16.42 26.57 3.56
CA LEU A 250 17.82 26.95 3.71
C LEU A 250 18.00 28.42 3.30
N VAL A 251 18.78 29.17 4.08
CA VAL A 251 19.02 30.61 3.85
C VAL A 251 20.36 30.84 3.16
N ASP A 252 21.45 30.41 3.78
CA ASP A 252 22.80 30.74 3.32
C ASP A 252 23.53 29.57 2.62
N SER A 253 23.09 28.34 2.89
CA SER A 253 23.77 27.13 2.42
C SER A 253 22.79 26.18 1.75
N PHE A 254 22.57 26.37 0.46
CA PHE A 254 21.72 25.49 -0.35
C PHE A 254 22.37 24.12 -0.57
N LEU A 255 21.54 23.08 -0.57
CA LEU A 255 21.94 21.72 -0.92
C LEU A 255 22.16 21.63 -2.44
N PRO A 256 23.38 21.30 -2.92
CA PRO A 256 23.63 21.15 -4.35
C PRO A 256 22.84 19.98 -4.94
N TRP A 257 22.41 20.11 -6.20
CA TRP A 257 21.63 19.09 -6.89
C TRP A 257 22.28 17.70 -6.90
N SER A 258 23.59 17.62 -7.16
CA SER A 258 24.34 16.36 -7.17
C SER A 258 24.33 15.66 -5.81
N GLU A 259 24.48 16.43 -4.73
CA GLU A 259 24.43 15.93 -3.36
C GLU A 259 23.01 15.50 -2.97
N PHE A 260 22.01 16.30 -3.35
CA PHE A 260 20.60 15.93 -3.18
C PHE A 260 20.29 14.59 -3.83
N LEU A 261 20.71 14.36 -5.08
CA LEU A 261 20.48 13.08 -5.77
C LEU A 261 21.13 11.90 -5.04
N GLN A 262 22.33 12.08 -4.50
CA GLN A 262 23.01 11.06 -3.70
C GLN A 262 22.23 10.75 -2.42
N ARG A 263 21.81 11.78 -1.69
CA ARG A 263 20.98 11.65 -0.47
C ARG A 263 19.63 11.00 -0.78
N PHE A 264 18.96 11.41 -1.85
CA PHE A 264 17.68 10.85 -2.29
C PHE A 264 17.81 9.37 -2.67
N LYS A 265 18.90 8.98 -3.34
CA LYS A 265 19.18 7.57 -3.66
C LYS A 265 19.32 6.71 -2.41
N LEU A 266 19.69 7.29 -1.26
CA LEU A 266 19.70 6.56 0.01
C LEU A 266 18.30 6.10 0.44
N LEU A 267 17.26 6.81 0.03
CA LEU A 267 15.86 6.52 0.34
C LEU A 267 15.20 5.53 -0.64
N SER A 268 15.95 5.02 -1.62
CA SER A 268 15.44 3.98 -2.53
C SER A 268 14.97 2.76 -1.74
N GLY A 269 13.75 2.29 -2.03
CA GLY A 269 13.09 1.20 -1.31
C GLY A 269 12.30 1.64 -0.08
N PHE A 270 12.47 2.88 0.41
CA PHE A 270 11.61 3.49 1.43
C PHE A 270 10.53 4.38 0.82
N LEU A 271 10.89 5.12 -0.23
CA LEU A 271 9.93 5.93 -1.00
C LEU A 271 9.35 5.11 -2.14
N VAL A 272 8.02 5.12 -2.26
CA VAL A 272 7.29 4.46 -3.33
C VAL A 272 6.95 5.49 -4.41
N LYS A 273 7.36 5.22 -5.64
CA LYS A 273 6.94 6.02 -6.79
C LYS A 273 5.49 5.67 -7.12
N ARG A 274 4.56 6.62 -6.99
CA ARG A 274 3.24 6.51 -7.62
C ARG A 274 3.43 6.74 -9.13
N LEU A 275 3.06 5.74 -9.94
CA LEU A 275 3.11 5.77 -11.41
C LEU A 275 1.81 6.31 -11.98
#